data_AF-A0A2N2D6H3-F1
#
_entry.id   AF-A0A2N2D6H3-F1
#
_cell.length_a   1.000
_cell.length_b   1.000
_cell.length_c   1.000
_cell.angle_alpha   90.00
_cell.angle_beta   90.00
_cell.angle_gamma   90.00
#
_symmetry.space_group_name_H-M   'P 1'
#
loop_
_entity.id
_entity.type
_entity.pdbx_description
1 polymer ?
#
loop_
_entity_poly.entity_id
_entity_poly.type
_entity_poly.pdbx_seq_one_letter_code
_entity_poly.pdbx_strand_id
1 'polypeptide(L)' 'MPTNSRKWNEQKYQRYLKEGRGQGEGSDYKPWFNIEDFSSKGFSTKAPGWKTYRSHEFVSKPQPTLESTIMMT' A
#
# COMPACT_ATOMS: atom_id res chain seq x y z
N MET A 1 15.33 -2.27 -18.31
CA MET A 1 14.12 -1.67 -17.69
C MET A 1 14.57 -0.40 -16.96
N PRO A 2 14.15 0.80 -17.38
CA PRO A 2 14.56 2.02 -16.69
C PRO A 2 13.95 2.03 -15.28
N THR A 3 14.79 1.94 -14.25
CA THR A 3 14.36 2.07 -12.86
C THR A 3 14.07 3.54 -12.60
N ASN A 4 12.78 3.90 -12.51
CA ASN A 4 12.36 5.24 -12.17
C ASN A 4 12.99 5.66 -10.83
N SER A 5 14.02 6.50 -10.88
CA SER A 5 14.68 7.05 -9.70
C SER A 5 13.69 7.99 -9.02
N ARG A 6 13.00 7.47 -7.99
CA ARG A 6 12.02 8.20 -7.20
C ARG A 6 12.73 9.23 -6.32
N LYS A 7 13.19 10.34 -6.91
CA LYS A 7 13.57 11.53 -6.13
C LYS A 7 12.31 12.21 -5.66
N TRP A 8 12.20 12.41 -4.35
CA TRP A 8 11.14 13.23 -3.78
C TRP A 8 11.36 14.69 -4.16
N ASN A 9 10.29 15.38 -4.54
CA ASN A 9 10.33 16.79 -4.91
C ASN A 9 9.12 17.49 -4.31
N GLU A 10 9.28 18.76 -3.96
CA GLU A 10 8.25 19.61 -3.38
C GLU A 10 7.00 19.68 -4.28
N GLN A 11 7.19 19.71 -5.61
CA GLN A 11 6.06 19.67 -6.54
C GLN A 11 5.21 18.40 -6.42
N LYS A 12 5.85 17.25 -6.13
CA LYS A 12 5.16 15.97 -5.94
C LYS A 12 4.43 15.95 -4.59
N TYR A 13 5.03 16.54 -3.55
CA TYR A 13 4.40 16.75 -2.25
C TYR A 13 3.15 17.62 -2.37
N GLN A 14 3.25 18.79 -3.01
CA GLN A 14 2.12 19.69 -3.23
C GLN A 14 0.99 19.04 -4.04
N ARG A 15 1.33 18.21 -5.04
CA ARG A 15 0.34 17.42 -5.77
C ARG A 15 -0.39 16.43 -4.84
N TYR A 16 0.35 15.70 -4.00
CA TYR A 16 -0.23 14.71 -3.08
C TYR A 16 -1.12 15.36 -2.02
N LEU A 17 -0.73 16.54 -1.53
CA LEU A 17 -1.58 17.36 -0.66
C LEU A 17 -2.89 17.77 -1.36
N LYS A 18 -2.82 18.25 -2.62
CA LYS A 18 -4.03 18.60 -3.40
C LYS A 18 -4.95 17.41 -3.66
N GLU A 19 -4.39 16.21 -3.81
CA GLU A 19 -5.16 14.96 -3.99
C GLU A 19 -5.83 14.48 -2.68
N GLY A 20 -5.50 15.09 -1.54
CA GLY A 20 -6.00 14.70 -0.22
C GLY A 20 -5.47 13.34 0.23
N ARG A 21 -4.26 12.96 -0.21
CA ARG A 21 -3.63 11.70 0.23
C ARG A 21 -3.24 11.81 1.71
N GLY A 22 -3.36 10.70 2.43
CA GLY A 22 -3.15 10.64 3.88
C GLY A 22 -4.29 11.23 4.70
N GLN A 23 -5.38 11.67 4.07
CA GLN A 23 -6.58 12.19 4.73
C GLN A 23 -7.74 11.20 4.56
N GLY A 24 -8.71 11.28 5.48
CA GLY A 24 -9.87 10.40 5.55
C GLY A 24 -9.75 9.37 6.67
N GLU A 25 -10.88 8.78 7.06
CA GLU A 25 -10.95 7.73 8.07
C GLU A 25 -11.67 6.51 7.50
N GLY A 26 -11.31 5.31 7.96
CA GLY A 26 -11.98 4.07 7.53
C GLY A 26 -11.88 3.84 6.02
N SER A 27 -13.04 3.78 5.36
CA SER A 27 -13.18 3.53 3.91
C SER A 27 -12.68 4.68 3.05
N ASP A 28 -12.72 5.91 3.57
CA ASP A 28 -12.38 7.12 2.80
C ASP A 28 -10.90 7.49 2.90
N TYR A 29 -10.12 6.74 3.69
CA TYR A 29 -8.69 6.97 3.82
C TYR A 29 -7.95 6.70 2.52
N LYS A 30 -7.32 7.76 1.98
CA LYS A 30 -6.46 7.66 0.80
C LYS A 30 -5.01 7.38 1.22
N PRO A 31 -4.39 6.26 0.81
CA PRO A 31 -3.01 5.98 1.17
C PRO A 31 -2.04 6.99 0.56
N TRP A 32 -0.98 7.34 1.30
CA TRP A 32 0.06 8.27 0.86
C TRP A 32 0.94 7.69 -0.25
N PHE A 33 1.23 6.39 -0.16
CA PHE A 33 2.00 5.65 -1.15
C PHE A 33 1.13 4.53 -1.73
N ASN A 34 1.24 4.30 -3.03
CA ASN A 34 0.59 3.17 -3.70
C ASN A 34 1.60 2.02 -3.87
N ILE A 35 1.12 0.77 -3.97
CA ILE A 35 1.98 -0.39 -4.30
C ILE A 35 2.79 -0.17 -5.58
N GLU A 36 2.19 0.49 -6.57
CA GLU A 36 2.82 0.81 -7.85
C GLU A 36 4.02 1.76 -7.72
N ASP A 37 4.11 2.53 -6.63
CA ASP A 37 5.30 3.32 -6.37
C ASP A 37 6.50 2.42 -6.10
N PHE A 38 6.33 1.17 -5.63
CA PHE A 38 7.44 0.28 -5.29
C PHE A 38 7.81 -0.64 -6.46
N SER A 39 9.08 -0.57 -6.90
CA SER A 39 9.61 -1.41 -7.97
C SER A 39 9.60 -2.89 -7.56
N SER A 40 9.03 -3.73 -8.42
CA SER A 40 8.51 -5.08 -8.21
C SER A 40 9.52 -6.21 -7.91
N LYS A 41 10.63 -5.93 -7.23
CA LYS A 41 11.49 -7.00 -6.68
C LYS A 41 10.94 -7.59 -5.36
N GLY A 42 9.93 -6.96 -4.77
CA GLY A 42 9.30 -7.36 -3.51
C GLY A 42 7.90 -7.96 -3.69
N PHE A 43 7.48 -8.75 -2.71
CA PHE A 43 6.10 -9.26 -2.60
C PHE A 43 5.17 -8.13 -2.18
N SER A 44 4.12 -7.88 -2.97
CA SER A 44 3.09 -6.91 -2.65
C SER A 44 1.74 -7.62 -2.58
N THR A 45 0.98 -7.39 -1.52
CA THR A 45 -0.37 -7.95 -1.34
C THR A 45 -1.38 -6.85 -1.12
N LYS A 46 -2.55 -7.03 -1.74
CA LYS A 46 -3.75 -6.26 -1.42
C LYS A 46 -4.70 -7.18 -0.67
N ALA A 47 -4.99 -6.85 0.59
CA ALA A 47 -5.90 -7.64 1.42
C ALA A 47 -7.07 -6.78 1.92
N PRO A 48 -8.33 -7.22 1.78
CA PRO A 48 -9.45 -6.50 2.36
C PRO A 48 -9.36 -6.55 3.88
N GLY A 49 -9.38 -5.39 4.52
CA GLY A 49 -9.42 -5.31 5.98
C GLY A 49 -10.84 -5.43 6.49
N TRP A 50 -11.09 -6.43 7.33
CA TRP A 50 -12.41 -6.67 7.92
C TRP A 50 -12.92 -5.52 8.81
N LYS A 51 -12.03 -4.75 9.45
CA LYS A 51 -12.41 -3.65 10.35
C LYS A 51 -12.73 -2.33 9.63
N THR A 52 -12.05 -2.07 8.52
CA THR A 52 -12.09 -0.78 7.82
C THR A 52 -12.65 -0.88 6.41
N TYR A 53 -13.08 -2.07 6.00
CA TYR A 53 -13.69 -2.38 4.70
C TYR A 53 -12.92 -1.80 3.50
N ARG A 54 -11.60 -1.70 3.63
CA ARG A 54 -10.71 -1.16 2.60
C ARG A 54 -9.65 -2.18 2.22
N SER A 55 -9.19 -2.10 0.97
CA SER A 55 -8.03 -2.86 0.50
C SER A 55 -6.76 -2.26 1.10
N HIS A 56 -6.15 -2.96 2.06
CA HIS A 56 -4.86 -2.59 2.59
C HIS A 56 -3.78 -3.04 1.63
N GLU A 57 -2.90 -2.10 1.32
CA GLU A 57 -1.77 -2.29 0.43
C GLU A 57 -0.52 -2.57 1.28
N PHE A 58 0.01 -3.80 1.19
CA PHE A 58 1.22 -4.22 1.90
C PHE A 58 2.37 -4.44 0.90
N VAL A 59 3.57 -3.99 1.29
CA VAL A 59 4.80 -4.05 0.47
C VAL A 59 5.79 -5.08 1.03
N SER A 60 5.42 -5.79 2.09
CA SER A 60 6.20 -6.85 2.72
C SER A 60 5.37 -8.14 2.82
N LYS A 61 6.07 -9.28 2.85
CA LYS A 61 5.40 -10.55 3.16
C LYS A 61 4.89 -10.52 4.59
N PRO A 62 3.59 -10.79 4.83
CA PRO A 62 3.14 -11.12 6.16
C PRO A 62 3.81 -12.43 6.58
N GLN A 63 4.27 -12.52 7.82
CA GLN A 63 4.77 -13.77 8.37
C GLN A 63 3.58 -14.73 8.54
N PRO A 64 3.61 -15.94 7.95
CA PRO A 64 2.53 -16.89 8.16
C PRO A 64 2.53 -17.33 9.62
N THR A 65 1.41 -17.15 10.30
CA THR A 65 1.14 -17.83 11.57
C THR A 65 0.65 -19.24 11.28
N LEU A 66 0.95 -20.19 12.16
CA LEU A 66 0.63 -21.62 11.96
C LEU A 66 -0.86 -21.88 11.68
N GLU A 67 -1.74 -21.01 12.18
CA GLU A 67 -3.19 -21.07 11.97
C GLU A 67 -3.60 -20.82 10.51
N SER A 68 -2.86 -19.99 9.77
CA SER A 68 -3.17 -19.66 8.37
C SER A 68 -2.86 -20.81 7.39
N THR A 69 -1.91 -21.69 7.75
CA THR A 69 -1.51 -22.84 6.92
C THR A 69 -2.57 -23.95 6.94
N ILE A 70 -3.25 -24.14 8.07
CA ILE A 70 -4.28 -25.19 8.23
C ILE A 70 -5.57 -24.84 7.48
N MET A 71 -5.85 -23.55 7.25
CA MET A 71 -7.04 -23.09 6.52
C MET A 71 -6.92 -23.17 4.99
N MET A 72 -5.74 -23.54 4.45
CA MET A 72 -5.46 -23.64 3.01
C MET A 72 -5.14 -25.08 2.54
N THR A 73 -5.25 -26.07 3.42
CA THR A 73 -5.18 -27.51 3.13
C THR A 73 -6.54 -28.16 3.27
#